data_AF-A0A2G2Y1Y4-F1
#
_entry.id   AF-A0A2G2Y1Y4-F1
#
_cell.length_a   1.000
_cell.length_b   1.000
_cell.length_c   1.000
_cell.angle_alpha   90.00
_cell.angle_beta   90.00
_cell.angle_gamma   90.00
#
_symmetry.space_group_name_H-M   'P 1'
#
loop_
_entity.id
_entity.type
_entity.pdbx_description
1 polymer ?
#
loop_
_entity_poly.entity_id
_entity_poly.type
_entity_poly.pdbx_seq_one_letter_code
_entity_poly.pdbx_strand_id
1 'polypeptide(L)'
;MGKEMVRAESSSGDESTTSSYDEENRMPLLALNHVSYVCKSVPKSVEFYEQVLGFALIQRPSSFEFEGAWLFNHGIGIHLLGKEDAASKKGKINPKDNHISFQCTDMDLIMQRLDDMEIEYVTATVKEGGVTVDQLFFHDPDGNMIEICNCQNIPIVPLSSCPLKKLSNLPTFNQKTIPNSFYERNESSKKNCSSGEMEYLMMESLAMNMIDISF
;
A
#
# COMPACT_ATOMS: atom_id res chain seq x y z
N MET A 1 -0.34 -17.82 -19.18
CA MET A 1 0.70 -17.18 -20.00
C MET A 1 0.66 -15.67 -19.78
N GLY A 2 1.39 -15.15 -18.79
CA GLY A 2 1.63 -13.71 -18.65
C GLY A 2 2.82 -13.32 -19.52
N LYS A 3 2.65 -12.30 -20.38
CA LYS A 3 3.78 -11.71 -21.10
C LYS A 3 4.37 -10.62 -20.22
N GLU A 4 5.53 -10.89 -19.66
CA GLU A 4 6.34 -9.91 -18.94
C GLU A 4 6.84 -8.86 -19.94
N MET A 5 6.63 -7.58 -19.64
CA MET A 5 7.16 -6.49 -20.45
C MET A 5 8.63 -6.26 -20.11
N VAL A 6 9.52 -6.85 -20.89
CA VAL A 6 10.96 -6.56 -20.84
C VAL A 6 11.19 -5.20 -21.52
N ARG A 7 11.79 -4.25 -20.79
CA ARG A 7 12.15 -2.93 -21.32
C ARG A 7 13.29 -3.11 -22.33
N ALA A 8 13.16 -2.48 -23.51
CA ALA A 8 14.19 -2.55 -24.54
C ALA A 8 15.48 -1.87 -24.09
N GLU A 9 16.60 -2.59 -24.14
CA GLU A 9 17.94 -2.04 -23.93
C GLU A 9 18.41 -1.34 -25.20
N SER A 10 18.92 -0.12 -25.07
CA SER A 10 19.69 0.57 -26.11
C SER A 10 21.18 0.45 -25.81
N SER A 11 21.94 -0.22 -26.66
CA SER A 11 23.41 -0.12 -26.73
C SER A 11 23.80 1.18 -27.45
N SER A 12 24.96 1.84 -27.29
CA SER A 12 26.18 1.67 -26.48
C SER A 12 26.97 3.00 -26.61
N GLY A 13 27.70 3.41 -25.57
CA GLY A 13 28.71 4.47 -25.67
C GLY A 13 29.33 4.80 -24.32
N ASP A 14 30.59 4.44 -24.15
CA ASP A 14 31.45 4.53 -22.95
C ASP A 14 31.92 5.98 -22.67
N GLU A 15 31.77 6.49 -21.44
CA GLU A 15 32.82 7.24 -20.74
C GLU A 15 32.46 7.60 -19.28
N SER A 16 33.48 7.52 -18.43
CA SER A 16 33.51 7.76 -16.99
C SER A 16 32.86 9.08 -16.54
N THR A 17 31.71 8.99 -15.86
CA THR A 17 31.23 10.02 -14.92
C THR A 17 30.47 9.35 -13.77
N THR A 18 31.16 9.16 -12.65
CA THR A 18 30.57 8.64 -11.42
C THR A 18 29.76 9.73 -10.69
N SER A 19 28.50 9.40 -10.43
CA SER A 19 27.63 9.86 -9.33
C SER A 19 27.25 11.35 -9.23
N SER A 20 26.23 11.76 -9.98
CA SER A 20 25.30 12.82 -9.55
C SER A 20 23.83 12.58 -9.94
N TYR A 21 23.56 11.66 -10.88
CA TYR A 21 22.21 11.43 -11.42
C TYR A 21 21.22 10.68 -10.51
N ASP A 22 21.67 10.10 -9.38
CA ASP A 22 20.81 9.20 -8.58
C ASP A 22 20.08 9.88 -7.41
N GLU A 23 20.58 11.00 -6.88
CA GLU A 23 19.90 11.72 -5.79
C GLU A 23 18.89 12.77 -6.31
N GLU A 24 19.18 13.37 -7.46
CA GLU A 24 18.38 14.47 -8.02
C GLU A 24 17.06 14.02 -8.67
N ASN A 25 16.85 12.70 -8.79
CA ASN A 25 15.73 12.13 -9.54
C ASN A 25 14.81 11.20 -8.72
N ARG A 26 14.96 11.16 -7.39
CA ARG A 26 13.97 10.50 -6.52
C ARG A 26 12.74 11.39 -6.39
N MET A 27 11.58 10.84 -6.77
CA MET A 27 10.31 11.50 -6.50
C MET A 27 10.14 11.67 -4.98
N PRO A 28 9.86 12.89 -4.47
CA PRO A 28 9.74 13.16 -3.03
C PRO A 28 8.36 12.74 -2.51
N LEU A 29 7.93 11.53 -2.84
CA LEU A 29 6.67 10.94 -2.42
C LEU A 29 6.93 10.01 -1.24
N LEU A 30 6.12 10.15 -0.18
CA LEU A 30 6.23 9.31 1.03
C LEU A 30 5.33 8.09 0.95
N ALA A 31 4.05 8.32 0.67
CA ALA A 31 3.01 7.30 0.65
C ALA A 31 1.80 7.78 -0.16
N LEU A 32 0.87 6.86 -0.44
CA LEU A 32 -0.47 7.23 -0.89
C LEU A 32 -1.18 7.98 0.24
N ASN A 33 -1.55 9.23 0.00
CA ASN A 33 -2.15 10.07 1.04
C ASN A 33 -3.66 9.84 1.17
N HIS A 34 -4.39 9.86 0.05
CA HIS A 34 -5.82 9.63 0.03
C HIS A 34 -6.30 9.14 -1.35
N VAL A 35 -7.50 8.57 -1.36
CA VAL A 35 -8.28 8.31 -2.57
C VAL A 35 -9.52 9.18 -2.56
N SER A 36 -9.98 9.60 -3.74
CA SER A 36 -11.19 10.40 -3.86
C SER A 36 -12.24 9.66 -4.68
N TYR A 37 -13.46 9.60 -4.12
CA TYR A 37 -14.63 9.01 -4.76
C TYR A 37 -15.76 10.02 -4.88
N VAL A 38 -16.34 10.05 -6.08
CA VAL A 38 -17.64 10.68 -6.28
C VAL A 38 -18.70 9.69 -5.85
N CYS A 39 -19.61 10.14 -5.00
CA CYS A 39 -20.68 9.32 -4.44
C CYS A 39 -22.03 10.01 -4.59
N LYS A 40 -23.08 9.22 -4.76
CA LYS A 40 -24.45 9.72 -4.85
C LYS A 40 -25.01 10.15 -3.51
N SER A 41 -24.59 9.48 -2.42
CA SER A 41 -25.08 9.75 -1.08
C SER A 41 -23.93 9.69 -0.08
N VAL A 42 -23.46 10.86 0.37
CA VAL A 42 -22.38 10.96 1.34
C VAL A 42 -22.70 10.17 2.62
N PRO A 43 -23.90 10.25 3.23
CA PRO A 43 -24.21 9.48 4.44
C PRO A 43 -24.11 7.97 4.25
N LYS A 44 -24.59 7.43 3.11
CA LYS A 44 -24.52 5.98 2.83
C LYS A 44 -23.09 5.51 2.63
N SER A 45 -22.29 6.29 1.92
CA SER A 45 -20.88 5.97 1.71
C SER A 45 -20.12 6.05 3.03
N VAL A 46 -20.37 7.07 3.87
CA VAL A 46 -19.79 7.15 5.22
C VAL A 46 -20.15 5.91 6.03
N GLU A 47 -21.44 5.57 6.14
CA GLU A 47 -21.90 4.39 6.88
C GLU A 47 -21.19 3.11 6.43
N PHE A 48 -21.08 2.88 5.13
CA PHE A 48 -20.36 1.74 4.57
C PHE A 48 -18.88 1.73 4.97
N TYR A 49 -18.17 2.85 4.78
CA TYR A 49 -16.73 2.90 5.05
C TYR A 49 -16.43 2.77 6.55
N GLU A 50 -17.30 3.29 7.43
CA GLU A 50 -17.18 3.11 8.87
C GLU A 50 -17.50 1.68 9.31
N GLN A 51 -18.63 1.10 8.87
CA GLN A 51 -19.08 -0.21 9.35
C GLN A 51 -18.28 -1.37 8.74
N VAL A 52 -18.01 -1.34 7.42
CA VAL A 52 -17.31 -2.43 6.73
C VAL A 52 -15.81 -2.33 6.97
N LEU A 53 -15.21 -1.18 6.63
CA LEU A 53 -13.75 -1.00 6.61
C LEU A 53 -13.18 -0.34 7.88
N GLY A 54 -14.02 0.08 8.82
CA GLY A 54 -13.59 0.67 10.09
C GLY A 54 -12.98 2.06 9.94
N PHE A 55 -13.28 2.80 8.88
CA PHE A 55 -12.82 4.18 8.76
C PHE A 55 -13.46 5.07 9.83
N ALA A 56 -12.80 6.16 10.19
CA ALA A 56 -13.37 7.19 11.06
C ALA A 56 -13.71 8.43 10.25
N LEU A 57 -14.93 8.97 10.38
CA LEU A 57 -15.26 10.29 9.89
C LEU A 57 -14.44 11.37 10.62
N ILE A 58 -13.76 12.23 9.86
CA ILE A 58 -12.92 13.31 10.40
C ILE A 58 -13.41 14.70 9.98
N GLN A 59 -12.94 15.72 10.70
CA GLN A 59 -13.28 17.11 10.42
C GLN A 59 -12.82 17.52 9.02
N ARG A 60 -13.77 18.03 8.22
CA ARG A 60 -13.47 18.63 6.92
C ARG A 60 -13.08 20.11 7.07
N PRO A 61 -12.16 20.64 6.25
CA PRO A 61 -11.94 22.08 6.17
C PRO A 61 -13.23 22.84 5.83
N SER A 62 -13.45 23.97 6.51
CA SER A 62 -14.69 24.76 6.38
C SER A 62 -14.80 25.53 5.07
N SER A 63 -13.72 25.64 4.29
CA SER A 63 -13.69 26.37 3.01
C SER A 63 -14.31 25.60 1.84
N PHE A 64 -14.77 24.37 2.05
CA PHE A 64 -15.42 23.58 1.02
C PHE A 64 -16.93 23.78 1.05
N GLU A 65 -17.48 24.27 -0.06
CA GLU A 65 -18.91 24.62 -0.18
C GLU A 65 -19.77 23.52 -0.82
N PHE A 66 -19.18 22.37 -1.18
CA PHE A 66 -19.90 21.22 -1.75
C PHE A 66 -20.20 20.16 -0.69
N GLU A 67 -21.18 19.29 -0.93
CA GLU A 67 -21.47 18.16 -0.01
C GLU A 67 -20.35 17.11 -0.08
N GLY A 68 -19.81 16.70 1.06
CA GLY A 68 -18.74 15.69 1.08
C GLY A 68 -18.30 15.33 2.49
N ALA A 69 -17.52 14.27 2.59
CA ALA A 69 -16.98 13.78 3.86
C ALA A 69 -15.52 13.35 3.69
N TRP A 70 -14.74 13.52 4.75
CA TRP A 70 -13.38 13.01 4.83
C TRP A 70 -13.37 11.90 5.87
N LEU A 71 -12.88 10.73 5.49
CA LEU A 71 -12.64 9.65 6.43
C LEU A 71 -11.15 9.31 6.47
N PHE A 72 -10.68 8.80 7.59
CA PHE A 72 -9.28 8.41 7.76
C PHE A 72 -9.16 7.15 8.60
N ASN A 73 -8.38 6.19 8.12
CA ASN A 73 -7.84 5.07 8.89
C ASN A 73 -6.72 4.39 8.07
N HIS A 74 -6.00 3.44 8.65
CA HIS A 74 -5.02 2.59 7.96
C HIS A 74 -3.92 3.40 7.24
N GLY A 75 -3.65 4.62 7.70
CA GLY A 75 -2.67 5.53 7.10
C GLY A 75 -3.12 6.23 5.81
N ILE A 76 -4.39 6.11 5.40
CA ILE A 76 -4.93 6.68 4.16
C ILE A 76 -6.25 7.43 4.39
N GLY A 77 -6.45 8.53 3.66
CA GLY A 77 -7.73 9.24 3.60
C GLY A 77 -8.68 8.71 2.53
N ILE A 78 -9.98 8.75 2.80
CA ILE A 78 -11.04 8.64 1.78
C ILE A 78 -11.80 9.96 1.72
N HIS A 79 -11.71 10.63 0.57
CA HIS A 79 -12.43 11.88 0.31
C HIS A 79 -13.67 11.59 -0.54
N LEU A 80 -14.84 11.70 0.09
CA LEU A 80 -16.13 11.55 -0.57
C LEU A 80 -16.61 12.91 -1.10
N LEU A 81 -16.90 12.95 -2.39
CA LEU A 81 -17.45 14.10 -3.10
C LEU A 81 -18.91 13.78 -3.49
N GLY A 82 -19.87 14.46 -2.86
CA GLY A 82 -21.29 14.27 -3.11
C GLY A 82 -21.71 14.83 -4.47
N LYS A 83 -22.41 14.04 -5.26
CA LYS A 83 -22.98 14.44 -6.55
C LYS A 83 -24.28 13.65 -6.82
N GLU A 84 -25.42 14.33 -6.80
CA GLU A 84 -26.75 13.68 -6.92
C GLU A 84 -26.96 12.90 -8.22
N ASP A 85 -26.37 13.36 -9.33
CA ASP A 85 -26.40 12.75 -10.65
C ASP A 85 -25.21 11.80 -10.92
N ALA A 86 -24.45 11.41 -9.87
CA ALA A 86 -23.39 10.43 -10.02
C ALA A 86 -23.96 9.11 -10.55
N ALA A 87 -23.44 8.68 -11.71
CA ALA A 87 -23.74 7.38 -12.26
C ALA A 87 -23.11 6.31 -11.35
N SER A 88 -23.92 5.36 -10.91
CA SER A 88 -23.40 4.18 -10.23
C SER A 88 -22.58 3.35 -11.22
N LYS A 89 -21.39 2.93 -10.80
CA LYS A 89 -20.53 2.00 -11.54
C LYS A 89 -20.86 0.54 -11.23
N LYS A 90 -21.94 0.28 -10.48
CA LYS A 90 -22.28 -1.04 -9.96
C LYS A 90 -22.65 -1.99 -11.09
N GLY A 91 -21.65 -2.71 -11.57
CA GLY A 91 -21.76 -3.84 -12.47
C GLY A 91 -21.51 -5.16 -11.74
N LYS A 92 -21.36 -6.25 -12.50
CA LYS A 92 -20.90 -7.53 -11.96
C LYS A 92 -19.49 -7.35 -11.40
N ILE A 93 -19.23 -7.90 -10.21
CA ILE A 93 -17.90 -7.87 -9.62
C ILE A 93 -16.92 -8.64 -10.52
N ASN A 94 -15.86 -7.96 -10.92
CA ASN A 94 -14.83 -8.50 -11.79
C ASN A 94 -13.45 -8.24 -11.17
N PRO A 95 -12.78 -9.25 -10.59
CA PRO A 95 -11.46 -9.13 -9.96
C PRO A 95 -10.33 -8.51 -10.83
N LYS A 96 -10.59 -8.28 -12.12
CA LYS A 96 -9.65 -7.66 -13.07
C LYS A 96 -9.87 -6.17 -13.31
N ASP A 97 -10.90 -5.57 -12.72
CA ASP A 97 -11.17 -4.14 -12.85
C ASP A 97 -10.33 -3.34 -11.84
N ASN A 98 -10.29 -2.01 -12.02
CA ASN A 98 -9.58 -1.09 -11.13
C ASN A 98 -10.17 -1.14 -9.72
N HIS A 99 -9.32 -1.26 -8.71
CA HIS A 99 -9.71 -1.31 -7.30
C HIS A 99 -8.68 -0.61 -6.42
N ILE A 100 -9.11 -0.25 -5.21
CA ILE A 100 -8.21 -0.03 -4.08
C ILE A 100 -8.12 -1.33 -3.29
N SER A 101 -6.95 -1.62 -2.72
CA SER A 101 -6.72 -2.85 -1.98
C SER A 101 -6.27 -2.55 -0.55
N PHE A 102 -6.82 -3.28 0.41
CA PHE A 102 -6.39 -3.24 1.79
C PHE A 102 -5.83 -4.59 2.22
N GLN A 103 -4.71 -4.53 2.93
CA GLN A 103 -4.19 -5.68 3.64
C GLN A 103 -5.07 -6.00 4.85
N CYS A 104 -5.37 -7.28 5.04
CA CYS A 104 -6.13 -7.73 6.21
C CYS A 104 -5.48 -8.94 6.90
N THR A 105 -5.62 -8.98 8.22
CA THR A 105 -5.21 -10.11 9.06
C THR A 105 -6.35 -11.11 9.32
N ASP A 106 -7.61 -10.67 9.15
CA ASP A 106 -8.82 -11.42 9.45
C ASP A 106 -9.87 -11.18 8.35
N MET A 107 -9.84 -12.01 7.32
CA MET A 107 -10.76 -11.91 6.18
C MET A 107 -12.19 -12.30 6.58
N ASP A 108 -12.35 -13.23 7.52
CA ASP A 108 -13.64 -13.73 7.97
C ASP A 108 -14.46 -12.62 8.63
N LEU A 109 -13.83 -11.76 9.44
CA LEU A 109 -14.49 -10.60 10.02
C LEU A 109 -15.05 -9.64 8.97
N ILE A 110 -14.31 -9.42 7.87
CA ILE A 110 -14.79 -8.55 6.79
C ILE A 110 -15.95 -9.22 6.04
N MET A 111 -15.84 -10.52 5.73
CA MET A 111 -16.93 -11.28 5.11
C MET A 111 -18.20 -11.23 5.95
N GLN A 112 -18.08 -11.40 7.28
CA GLN A 112 -19.22 -11.28 8.20
C GLN A 112 -19.89 -9.90 8.11
N ARG A 113 -19.10 -8.81 8.09
CA ARG A 113 -19.65 -7.45 7.95
C ARG A 113 -20.35 -7.22 6.61
N LEU A 114 -19.82 -7.81 5.53
CA LEU A 114 -20.45 -7.75 4.22
C LEU A 114 -21.77 -8.52 4.22
N ASP A 115 -21.81 -9.71 4.84
CA ASP A 115 -23.02 -10.52 5.00
C ASP A 115 -24.08 -9.78 5.82
N ASP A 116 -23.71 -9.18 6.95
CA ASP A 116 -24.61 -8.41 7.83
C ASP A 116 -25.26 -7.21 7.12
N MET A 117 -24.58 -6.65 6.11
CA MET A 117 -25.05 -5.52 5.31
C MET A 117 -25.63 -5.95 3.94
N GLU A 118 -25.75 -7.25 3.68
CA GLU A 118 -26.24 -7.82 2.42
C GLU A 118 -25.44 -7.35 1.18
N ILE A 119 -24.12 -7.21 1.33
CA ILE A 119 -23.22 -6.77 0.25
C ILE A 119 -22.65 -7.98 -0.47
N GLU A 120 -22.90 -8.07 -1.77
CA GLU A 120 -22.33 -9.10 -2.63
C GLU A 120 -20.79 -8.97 -2.69
N TYR A 121 -20.11 -10.12 -2.65
CA TYR A 121 -18.67 -10.23 -2.83
C TYR A 121 -18.28 -11.46 -3.64
N VAL A 122 -17.04 -11.48 -4.14
CA VAL A 122 -16.41 -12.66 -4.76
C VAL A 122 -15.05 -12.89 -4.14
N THR A 123 -14.65 -14.16 -4.02
CA THR A 123 -13.32 -14.53 -3.54
C THR A 123 -12.48 -15.14 -4.65
N ALA A 124 -11.16 -15.00 -4.52
CA ALA A 124 -10.18 -15.65 -5.38
C ALA A 124 -8.96 -16.09 -4.55
N THR A 125 -8.29 -17.14 -5.00
CA THR A 125 -7.05 -17.63 -4.38
C THR A 125 -5.97 -17.77 -5.43
N VAL A 126 -4.81 -17.16 -5.19
CA VAL A 126 -3.60 -17.26 -6.00
C VAL A 126 -2.57 -18.10 -5.26
N LYS A 127 -1.90 -19.00 -5.97
CA LYS A 127 -0.81 -19.83 -5.42
C LYS A 127 0.44 -19.63 -6.22
N GLU A 128 1.51 -19.15 -5.58
CA GLU A 128 2.78 -18.88 -6.22
C GLU A 128 3.93 -19.16 -5.25
N GLY A 129 4.96 -19.89 -5.69
CA GLY A 129 6.15 -20.14 -4.86
C GLY A 129 5.89 -20.83 -3.52
N GLY A 130 4.79 -21.57 -3.37
CA GLY A 130 4.37 -22.17 -2.09
C GLY A 130 3.61 -21.23 -1.16
N VAL A 131 3.44 -19.96 -1.54
CA VAL A 131 2.59 -18.98 -0.87
C VAL A 131 1.17 -19.07 -1.43
N THR A 132 0.18 -18.93 -0.54
CA THR A 132 -1.22 -18.77 -0.91
C THR A 132 -1.66 -17.36 -0.57
N VAL A 133 -2.26 -16.67 -1.55
CA VAL A 133 -2.87 -15.37 -1.39
C VAL A 133 -4.37 -15.50 -1.60
N ASP A 134 -5.13 -15.07 -0.61
CA ASP A 134 -6.58 -14.97 -0.68
C ASP A 134 -6.96 -13.53 -0.94
N GLN A 135 -7.97 -13.35 -1.79
CA GLN A 135 -8.48 -12.07 -2.24
C GLN A 135 -9.99 -12.09 -2.11
N LEU A 136 -10.55 -10.98 -1.65
CA LEU A 136 -11.97 -10.74 -1.50
C LEU A 136 -12.30 -9.42 -2.19
N PHE A 137 -13.25 -9.45 -3.13
CA PHE A 137 -13.63 -8.29 -3.93
C PHE A 137 -15.11 -7.96 -3.73
N PHE A 138 -15.42 -6.70 -3.54
CA PHE A 138 -16.78 -6.17 -3.42
C PHE A 138 -16.82 -4.73 -3.90
N HIS A 139 -18.04 -4.19 -3.98
CA HIS A 139 -18.26 -2.79 -4.33
C HIS A 139 -18.67 -1.98 -3.11
N ASP A 140 -18.25 -0.72 -3.06
CA ASP A 140 -18.89 0.29 -2.24
C ASP A 140 -20.31 0.62 -2.77
N PRO A 141 -21.09 1.49 -2.07
CA PRO A 141 -22.45 1.82 -2.48
C PRO A 141 -22.57 2.38 -3.91
N ASP A 142 -21.51 2.98 -4.43
CA ASP A 142 -21.46 3.63 -5.74
C ASP A 142 -20.79 2.78 -6.82
N GLY A 143 -20.29 1.59 -6.48
CA GLY A 143 -19.68 0.65 -7.43
C GLY A 143 -18.16 0.77 -7.55
N ASN A 144 -17.48 1.48 -6.66
CA ASN A 144 -16.01 1.45 -6.61
C ASN A 144 -15.57 0.11 -6.03
N MET A 145 -14.67 -0.57 -6.72
CA MET A 145 -14.21 -1.89 -6.31
C MET A 145 -13.16 -1.78 -5.21
N ILE A 146 -13.35 -2.60 -4.18
CA ILE A 146 -12.45 -2.75 -3.05
C ILE A 146 -11.99 -4.20 -3.03
N GLU A 147 -10.68 -4.38 -2.91
CA GLU A 147 -10.05 -5.66 -2.65
C GLU A 147 -9.58 -5.72 -1.19
N ILE A 148 -9.78 -6.87 -0.56
CA ILE A 148 -9.08 -7.25 0.67
C ILE A 148 -8.20 -8.43 0.32
N CYS A 149 -6.88 -8.31 0.55
CA CYS A 149 -5.97 -9.42 0.28
C CYS A 149 -4.89 -9.57 1.35
N ASN A 150 -4.21 -10.71 1.33
CA ASN A 150 -2.98 -10.96 2.07
C ASN A 150 -1.75 -10.98 1.11
N CYS A 151 -1.77 -10.11 0.09
CA CYS A 151 -0.75 -10.05 -0.95
C CYS A 151 0.68 -9.80 -0.43
N GLN A 152 0.82 -9.22 0.77
CA GLN A 152 2.12 -9.05 1.44
C GLN A 152 2.87 -10.36 1.68
N ASN A 153 2.18 -11.50 1.61
CA ASN A 153 2.80 -12.81 1.73
C ASN A 153 3.66 -13.16 0.50
N ILE A 154 3.43 -12.50 -0.65
CA ILE A 154 4.24 -12.66 -1.86
C ILE A 154 5.48 -11.78 -1.75
N PRO A 155 6.70 -12.32 -1.94
CA PRO A 155 7.92 -11.53 -1.89
C PRO A 155 7.96 -10.53 -3.05
N ILE A 156 8.17 -9.24 -2.72
CA ILE A 156 8.35 -8.19 -3.72
C ILE A 156 9.78 -8.29 -4.25
N VAL A 157 9.93 -8.85 -5.46
CA VAL A 157 11.21 -8.96 -6.16
C VAL A 157 11.20 -7.99 -7.35
N PRO A 158 11.98 -6.89 -7.32
CA PRO A 158 12.10 -5.99 -8.46
C PRO A 158 12.69 -6.71 -9.67
N LEU A 159 12.01 -6.61 -10.82
CA LEU A 159 12.45 -7.23 -12.08
C LEU A 159 13.71 -6.57 -12.66
N SER A 160 13.95 -5.30 -12.32
CA SER A 160 15.22 -4.63 -12.56
C SER A 160 15.70 -3.97 -11.26
N SER A 161 16.86 -4.40 -10.78
CA SER A 161 17.58 -3.72 -9.72
C SER A 161 18.46 -2.64 -10.33
N CYS A 162 18.07 -1.36 -10.22
CA CYS A 162 19.12 -0.37 -9.95
C CYS A 162 19.63 -0.69 -8.53
N PRO A 163 20.95 -0.76 -8.28
CA PRO A 163 21.45 -0.91 -6.93
C PRO A 163 20.93 0.28 -6.12
N LEU A 164 19.98 0.03 -5.20
CA LEU A 164 19.68 1.01 -4.16
C LEU A 164 20.96 1.17 -3.35
N LYS A 165 21.71 2.23 -3.65
CA LYS A 165 22.92 2.58 -2.91
C LYS A 165 22.54 2.70 -1.44
N LYS A 166 23.33 2.06 -0.56
CA LYS A 166 23.20 2.20 0.90
C LYS A 166 23.07 3.68 1.24
N LEU A 167 21.97 4.06 1.90
CA LEU A 167 21.84 5.35 2.57
C LEU A 167 22.90 5.40 3.67
N SER A 168 24.09 5.90 3.35
CA SER A 168 25.21 5.97 4.29
C SER A 168 25.09 7.11 5.30
N ASN A 169 24.11 8.00 5.14
CA ASN A 169 24.05 9.27 5.88
C ASN A 169 22.69 9.50 6.58
N LEU A 170 22.13 8.48 7.24
CA LEU A 170 21.10 8.74 8.25
C LEU A 170 21.77 9.37 9.49
N PRO A 171 21.19 10.44 10.09
CA PRO A 171 21.72 11.01 11.32
C PRO A 171 21.75 9.94 12.41
N THR A 172 22.94 9.63 12.92
CA THR A 172 23.13 8.69 14.02
C THR A 172 22.47 9.27 15.29
N PHE A 173 21.33 8.71 15.68
CA PHE A 173 20.80 8.94 17.01
C PHE A 173 21.71 8.21 18.00
N ASN A 174 22.38 8.95 18.88
CA ASN A 174 23.29 8.40 19.88
C ASN A 174 22.53 7.50 20.87
N GLN A 175 22.45 6.20 20.59
CA GLN A 175 22.12 5.18 21.58
C GLN A 175 23.30 4.99 22.53
N LYS A 176 23.43 5.89 23.52
CA LYS A 176 23.99 5.46 24.81
C LYS A 176 22.85 4.88 25.62
N THR A 177 23.09 3.67 26.14
CA THR A 177 22.25 2.81 26.98
C THR A 177 21.22 1.98 26.23
N ILE A 178 21.53 0.72 25.90
CA ILE A 178 21.03 -0.53 26.54
C ILE A 178 22.01 -1.69 26.19
N PRO A 179 22.27 -2.67 27.08
CA PRO A 179 23.44 -3.55 27.03
C PRO A 179 23.35 -4.73 26.06
N ASN A 180 24.51 -5.09 25.50
CA ASN A 180 24.80 -6.29 24.71
C ASN A 180 24.36 -7.59 25.40
N SER A 181 23.71 -8.48 24.64
CA SER A 181 23.86 -9.91 24.89
C SER A 181 23.48 -10.77 23.67
N PHE A 182 24.48 -11.54 23.21
CA PHE A 182 24.43 -12.82 22.49
C PHE A 182 23.96 -12.87 21.03
N TYR A 183 24.90 -12.70 20.09
CA TYR A 183 25.68 -13.80 19.49
C TYR A 183 26.70 -13.22 18.49
N GLU A 184 27.97 -13.20 18.88
CA GLU A 184 29.10 -13.09 17.94
C GLU A 184 29.31 -14.43 17.24
N ARG A 185 29.40 -14.42 15.90
CA ARG A 185 30.25 -15.37 15.18
C ARG A 185 30.71 -14.84 13.81
N ASN A 186 31.98 -14.43 13.84
CA ASN A 186 33.06 -14.53 12.84
C ASN A 186 32.85 -14.18 11.36
N GLU A 187 33.74 -13.29 10.93
CA GLU A 187 34.10 -12.96 9.55
C GLU A 187 34.49 -14.18 8.71
N SER A 188 34.04 -14.19 7.46
CA SER A 188 34.91 -14.05 6.27
C SER A 188 34.19 -14.59 5.03
N SER A 189 34.53 -14.03 3.88
CA SER A 189 34.14 -14.41 2.52
C SER A 189 32.88 -13.76 1.95
N LYS A 190 33.15 -12.91 0.93
CA LYS A 190 32.34 -12.56 -0.24
C LYS A 190 30.82 -12.59 0.00
N LYS A 191 30.21 -11.42 0.23
CA LYS A 191 28.74 -11.28 0.26
C LYS A 191 28.25 -10.52 -0.96
N ASN A 192 27.65 -11.28 -1.87
CA ASN A 192 26.66 -10.78 -2.81
C ASN A 192 25.48 -10.20 -1.98
N CYS A 193 24.92 -9.07 -2.42
CA CYS A 193 23.72 -8.47 -1.83
C CYS A 193 22.61 -9.53 -1.75
N SER A 194 22.34 -10.00 -0.54
CA SER A 194 21.22 -10.90 -0.27
C SER A 194 19.94 -10.07 -0.24
N SER A 195 18.85 -10.61 -0.80
CA SER A 195 17.50 -10.02 -0.77
C SER A 195 17.08 -9.50 0.62
N GLY A 196 17.61 -10.09 1.69
CA GLY A 196 17.37 -9.65 3.06
C GLY A 196 17.84 -8.22 3.40
N GLU A 197 18.82 -7.65 2.70
CA GLU A 197 19.22 -6.25 2.95
C GLU A 197 18.17 -5.26 2.42
N MET A 198 17.52 -5.57 1.29
CA MET A 198 16.43 -4.76 0.73
C MET A 198 15.15 -4.88 1.55
N GLU A 199 14.83 -6.09 2.00
CA GLU A 199 13.70 -6.35 2.88
C GLU A 199 13.87 -5.61 4.22
N TYR A 200 15.07 -5.63 4.80
CA TYR A 200 15.41 -4.87 6.00
C TYR A 200 15.23 -3.35 5.80
N LEU A 201 15.70 -2.79 4.68
CA LEU A 201 15.55 -1.35 4.40
C LEU A 201 14.10 -0.92 4.18
N MET A 202 13.27 -1.78 3.57
CA MET A 202 11.83 -1.51 3.42
C MET A 202 11.12 -1.58 4.78
N MET A 203 11.49 -2.55 5.63
CA MET A 203 10.91 -2.71 6.96
C MET A 203 11.39 -1.63 7.95
N GLU A 204 12.63 -1.16 7.85
CA GLU A 204 13.19 -0.07 8.65
C GLU A 204 12.59 1.29 8.26
N SER A 205 12.34 1.52 6.97
CA SER A 205 11.58 2.68 6.49
C SER A 205 10.16 2.70 7.09
N LEU A 206 9.47 1.56 7.10
CA LEU A 206 8.15 1.44 7.73
C LEU A 206 8.22 1.69 9.25
N ALA A 207 9.24 1.16 9.94
CA ALA A 207 9.40 1.30 11.39
C ALA A 207 9.75 2.73 11.83
N MET A 208 10.60 3.46 11.08
CA MET A 208 10.91 4.87 11.34
C MET A 208 9.65 5.76 11.26
N ASN A 209 8.69 5.42 10.39
CA ASN A 209 7.44 6.16 10.22
C ASN A 209 6.40 5.89 11.34
N MET A 210 6.52 4.80 12.10
CA MET A 210 5.60 4.51 13.22
C MET A 210 5.98 5.22 14.53
N ILE A 211 7.21 5.70 14.68
CA ILE A 211 7.68 6.34 15.92
C ILE A 211 7.22 7.81 16.01
N ASP A 212 6.90 8.45 14.87
CA ASP A 212 6.60 9.88 14.79
C ASP A 212 5.12 10.25 15.03
N ILE A 213 4.29 9.29 15.49
CA ILE A 213 2.87 9.51 15.81
C ILE A 213 2.58 9.32 17.32
N SER A 214 3.62 9.38 18.16
CA SER A 214 3.46 9.40 19.61
C SER A 214 3.81 10.78 20.19
N PHE A 215 2.88 11.73 20.02
CA PHE A 215 2.74 12.93 20.85
C PHE A 215 1.26 13.27 21.06
#